data_AF-A0A949YJH9-F1
#
_entry.id   AF-A0A949YJH9-F1
#
_cell.length_a   1.000
_cell.length_b   1.000
_cell.length_c   1.000
_cell.angle_alpha   90.00
_cell.angle_beta   90.00
_cell.angle_gamma   90.00
#
_symmetry.space_group_name_H-M   'P 1'
#
loop_
_entity.id
_entity.type
_entity.pdbx_description
1 polymer ?
#
loop_
_entity_poly.entity_id
_entity_poly.type
_entity_poly.pdbx_seq_one_letter_code
_entity_poly.pdbx_strand_id
1 'polypeptide(L)'
;MTRQRPIVLGIVGDSAAGKTTITQGLVNILGVDCVTHVCTDDYHKYDRKERAERGITALHPEANYMDVIELHLERLHYGQPILKPVYDHATGTLVRPEYVRPRQFVIVEGLLGFTTPIMRQFYDVRVYLAPPEEMRRQWKIKRDTTKRGYTTEQVLKELECREPDSRDFIRPQKRFADIVVTFHEPKGDSPKEAGGNLNVRLVLRPTIPHPDLSYLVDSDHPDSGVRLKLGRDEGRPVDFLEIDGDVASQHAIELENAIWQHLPDLRPVGDDQIGNYLDRAEKKHSSPLAVTQLLITYHLLRKYSDLSQLPFAPPAAALSRLGSMPTPLSLSHMGAANSR
;
A
#
# COMPACT_ATOMS: atom_id res chain seq x y z
N MET A 1 -1.78 -15.81 29.70
CA MET A 1 -2.11 -15.24 28.37
C MET A 1 -0.81 -15.03 27.62
N THR A 2 -0.50 -15.87 26.64
CA THR A 2 0.66 -15.65 25.75
C THR A 2 0.42 -14.37 24.97
N ARG A 3 1.23 -13.34 25.23
CA ARG A 3 1.13 -12.05 24.54
C ARG A 3 1.44 -12.30 23.06
N GLN A 4 0.46 -12.15 22.17
CA GLN A 4 0.71 -12.21 20.73
C GLN A 4 1.71 -11.12 20.35
N ARG A 5 2.63 -11.44 19.45
CA ARG A 5 3.57 -10.45 18.91
C ARG A 5 2.81 -9.39 18.10
N PRO A 6 3.34 -8.16 17.98
CA PRO A 6 2.75 -7.15 17.10
C PRO A 6 2.63 -7.62 15.65
N ILE A 7 1.60 -7.12 14.96
CA ILE A 7 1.47 -7.24 13.50
C ILE A 7 2.14 -6.02 12.85
N VAL A 8 3.07 -6.26 11.93
CA VAL A 8 3.89 -5.21 11.34
C VAL A 8 3.49 -4.96 9.87
N LEU A 9 3.01 -3.75 9.59
CA LEU A 9 2.70 -3.26 8.25
C LEU A 9 3.86 -2.40 7.72
N GLY A 10 4.34 -2.70 6.52
CA GLY A 10 5.24 -1.81 5.78
C GLY A 10 4.47 -1.01 4.73
N ILE A 11 4.64 0.31 4.68
CA ILE A 11 4.10 1.19 3.63
C ILE A 11 5.26 1.95 2.97
N VAL A 12 5.63 1.52 1.77
CA VAL A 12 6.76 2.11 1.02
C VAL A 12 6.26 2.88 -0.18
N GLY A 13 6.95 3.96 -0.52
CA GLY A 13 6.70 4.71 -1.74
C GLY A 13 7.54 5.97 -1.76
N ASP A 14 7.64 6.63 -2.91
CA ASP A 14 8.40 7.87 -3.03
C ASP A 14 7.77 9.02 -2.19
N SER A 15 8.49 10.12 -2.02
CA SER A 15 7.96 11.35 -1.44
C SER A 15 6.70 11.78 -2.20
N ALA A 16 5.70 12.22 -1.42
CA ALA A 16 4.38 12.58 -1.90
C ALA A 16 3.62 11.45 -2.62
N ALA A 17 3.90 10.18 -2.31
CA ALA A 17 3.12 9.06 -2.87
C ALA A 17 1.75 8.81 -2.19
N GLY A 18 1.45 9.49 -1.08
CA GLY A 18 0.21 9.31 -0.32
C GLY A 18 0.32 8.46 0.96
N LYS A 19 1.55 8.11 1.39
CA LYS A 19 1.81 7.24 2.57
C LYS A 19 1.07 7.71 3.82
N THR A 20 1.32 8.95 4.23
CA THR A 20 0.72 9.55 5.42
C THR A 20 -0.81 9.57 5.38
N THR A 21 -1.42 9.75 4.19
CA THR A 21 -2.89 9.71 4.02
C THR A 21 -3.44 8.31 4.28
N ILE A 22 -2.81 7.27 3.74
CA ILE A 22 -3.19 5.88 4.03
C ILE A 22 -2.96 5.58 5.51
N THR A 23 -1.76 5.85 6.03
CA THR A 23 -1.39 5.61 7.43
C THR A 23 -2.39 6.24 8.40
N GLN A 24 -2.80 7.48 8.18
CA GLN A 24 -3.77 8.16 9.05
C GLN A 24 -5.13 7.45 9.06
N GLY A 25 -5.63 7.00 7.91
CA GLY A 25 -6.88 6.25 7.86
C GLY A 25 -6.80 4.92 8.59
N LEU A 26 -5.68 4.20 8.44
CA LEU A 26 -5.45 2.95 9.18
C LEU A 26 -5.40 3.18 10.70
N VAL A 27 -4.75 4.25 11.15
CA VAL A 27 -4.72 4.63 12.58
C VAL A 27 -6.13 4.96 13.10
N ASN A 28 -6.96 5.63 12.29
CA ASN A 28 -8.33 5.93 12.67
C ASN A 28 -9.17 4.65 12.82
N ILE A 29 -9.04 3.69 11.89
CA ILE A 29 -9.76 2.40 11.92
C ILE A 29 -9.32 1.54 13.10
N LEU A 30 -8.01 1.38 13.30
CA LEU A 30 -7.44 0.47 14.32
C LEU A 30 -7.46 1.06 15.73
N GLY A 31 -7.61 2.38 15.84
CA GLY A 31 -7.51 3.14 17.08
C GLY A 31 -6.08 3.57 17.40
N VAL A 32 -5.91 4.85 17.77
CA VAL A 32 -4.61 5.46 18.08
C VAL A 32 -3.84 4.72 19.19
N ASP A 33 -4.55 4.15 20.16
CA ASP A 33 -3.95 3.42 21.29
C ASP A 33 -3.48 2.02 20.93
N CYS A 34 -3.88 1.50 19.76
CA CYS A 34 -3.51 0.18 19.25
C CYS A 34 -2.33 0.23 18.28
N VAL A 35 -2.01 1.42 17.74
CA VAL A 35 -1.02 1.59 16.66
C VAL A 35 0.25 2.26 17.15
N THR A 36 1.39 1.71 16.74
CA THR A 36 2.70 2.35 16.81
C THR A 36 3.13 2.75 15.41
N HIS A 37 3.35 4.03 15.18
CA HIS A 37 3.82 4.54 13.89
C HIS A 37 5.33 4.80 13.92
N VAL A 38 6.04 4.34 12.89
CA VAL A 38 7.49 4.51 12.72
C VAL A 38 7.76 4.99 11.30
N CYS A 39 8.43 6.14 11.15
CA CYS A 39 8.89 6.62 9.86
C CYS A 39 10.34 6.19 9.62
N THR A 40 10.64 5.51 8.50
CA THR A 40 12.03 5.15 8.18
C THR A 40 12.88 6.36 7.77
N ASP A 41 12.24 7.48 7.41
CA ASP A 41 12.95 8.72 7.09
C ASP A 41 13.60 9.34 8.35
N ASP A 42 13.20 8.91 9.55
CA ASP A 42 13.86 9.28 10.82
C ASP A 42 15.32 8.78 10.91
N TYR A 43 15.70 7.81 10.08
CA TYR A 43 16.99 7.12 10.14
C TYR A 43 18.02 7.68 9.15
N HIS A 44 17.80 8.91 8.66
CA HIS A 44 18.81 9.63 7.89
C HIS A 44 20.11 9.79 8.72
N LYS A 45 21.26 9.48 8.10
CA LYS A 45 22.59 9.69 8.71
C LYS A 45 22.97 11.16 8.79
N TYR A 46 22.47 11.93 7.82
CA TYR A 46 22.85 13.30 7.56
C TYR A 46 21.59 14.15 7.53
N ASP A 47 21.67 15.37 8.08
CA ASP A 47 20.61 16.36 7.95
C ASP A 47 20.50 16.91 6.50
N ARG A 48 19.55 17.81 6.25
CA ARG A 48 19.35 18.37 4.90
C ARG A 48 20.57 19.14 4.38
N LYS A 49 21.29 19.85 5.25
CA LYS A 49 22.45 20.66 4.89
C LYS A 49 23.65 19.76 4.59
N GLU A 50 23.92 18.80 5.46
CA GLU A 50 25.01 17.83 5.31
C GLU A 50 24.85 16.98 4.03
N ARG A 51 23.62 16.56 3.70
CA ARG A 51 23.34 15.87 2.43
C ARG A 51 23.66 16.72 1.22
N ALA A 52 23.32 18.02 1.25
CA ALA A 52 23.61 18.94 0.17
C ALA A 52 25.12 19.16 -0.02
N GLU A 53 25.88 19.30 1.07
CA GLU A 53 27.35 19.44 1.04
C GLU A 53 28.04 18.18 0.47
N ARG A 54 27.47 17.00 0.73
CA ARG A 54 27.97 15.71 0.23
C ARG A 54 27.50 15.35 -1.18
N GLY A 55 26.52 16.07 -1.73
CA GLY A 55 25.91 15.73 -3.01
C GLY A 55 25.17 14.38 -3.01
N ILE A 56 24.67 13.93 -1.86
CA ILE A 56 23.94 12.66 -1.71
C ILE A 56 22.48 12.92 -1.40
N THR A 57 21.55 12.19 -2.04
CA THR A 57 20.13 12.36 -1.75
C THR A 57 19.70 11.51 -0.56
N ALA A 58 18.55 11.85 0.04
CA ALA A 58 17.94 11.05 1.10
C ALA A 58 17.47 9.65 0.63
N LEU A 59 17.37 9.45 -0.70
CA LEU A 59 16.92 8.18 -1.29
C LEU A 59 18.06 7.15 -1.38
N HIS A 60 19.32 7.60 -1.33
CA HIS A 60 20.46 6.70 -1.39
C HIS A 60 20.59 5.90 -0.08
N PRO A 61 20.72 4.56 -0.11
CA PRO A 61 20.84 3.74 1.10
C PRO A 61 22.00 4.16 2.01
N GLU A 62 23.12 4.64 1.45
CA GLU A 62 24.25 5.12 2.26
C GLU A 62 23.94 6.36 3.10
N ALA A 63 22.96 7.18 2.70
CA ALA A 63 22.49 8.32 3.47
C ALA A 63 21.60 7.92 4.65
N ASN A 64 21.36 6.62 4.86
CA ASN A 64 20.46 6.08 5.86
C ASN A 64 21.15 4.99 6.71
N TYR A 65 20.82 4.91 8.00
CA TYR A 65 21.28 3.85 8.89
C TYR A 65 20.47 2.56 8.65
N MET A 66 20.69 1.91 7.51
CA MET A 66 19.93 0.72 7.08
C MET A 66 20.00 -0.44 8.08
N ASP A 67 21.17 -0.66 8.67
CA ASP A 67 21.44 -1.63 9.73
C ASP A 67 20.63 -1.33 11.01
N VAL A 68 20.51 -0.05 11.37
CA VAL A 68 19.71 0.37 12.54
C VAL A 68 18.21 0.20 12.25
N ILE A 69 17.76 0.47 11.01
CA ILE A 69 16.36 0.20 10.62
C ILE A 69 16.06 -1.29 10.73
N GLU A 70 16.93 -2.16 10.21
CA GLU A 70 16.81 -3.62 10.30
C GLU A 70 16.67 -4.08 11.75
N LEU A 71 17.58 -3.66 12.62
CA LEU A 71 17.57 -3.98 14.04
C LEU A 71 16.29 -3.49 14.74
N HIS A 72 15.85 -2.27 14.45
CA HIS A 72 14.66 -1.72 15.08
C HIS A 72 13.39 -2.42 14.59
N LEU A 73 13.33 -2.79 13.31
CA LEU A 73 12.22 -3.54 12.76
C LEU A 73 12.11 -4.93 13.37
N GLU A 74 13.24 -5.64 13.52
CA GLU A 74 13.31 -6.92 14.24
C GLU A 74 12.78 -6.79 15.67
N ARG A 75 13.27 -5.79 16.42
CA ARG A 75 12.83 -5.55 17.80
C ARG A 75 11.34 -5.31 17.90
N LEU A 76 10.81 -4.42 17.05
CA LEU A 76 9.37 -4.12 17.01
C LEU A 76 8.55 -5.37 16.66
N HIS A 77 9.00 -6.18 15.71
CA HIS A 77 8.38 -7.44 15.34
C HIS A 77 8.27 -8.41 16.52
N TYR A 78 9.31 -8.50 17.36
CA TYR A 78 9.30 -9.31 18.58
C TYR A 78 8.72 -8.62 19.82
N GLY A 79 8.04 -7.47 19.65
CA GLY A 79 7.39 -6.77 20.76
C GLY A 79 8.36 -6.06 21.71
N GLN A 80 9.60 -5.81 21.28
CA GLN A 80 10.62 -5.11 22.05
C GLN A 80 10.63 -3.61 21.74
N PRO A 81 10.88 -2.76 22.75
CA PRO A 81 10.98 -1.32 22.56
C PRO A 81 12.27 -0.90 21.85
N ILE A 82 12.25 0.29 21.26
CA ILE A 82 13.40 0.90 20.57
C ILE A 82 13.61 2.35 21.04
N LEU A 83 14.84 2.83 20.89
CA LEU A 83 15.14 4.26 20.98
C LEU A 83 15.25 4.80 19.54
N LYS A 84 14.13 5.29 19.02
CA LYS A 84 13.97 5.68 17.61
C LYS A 84 14.60 7.06 17.38
N PRO A 85 15.46 7.26 16.36
CA PRO A 85 15.85 8.61 15.95
C PRO A 85 14.63 9.41 15.48
N VAL A 86 14.81 10.72 15.29
CA VAL A 86 13.73 11.61 14.81
C VAL A 86 14.33 12.61 13.82
N TYR A 87 13.72 12.70 12.65
CA TYR A 87 14.05 13.70 11.64
C TYR A 87 12.90 14.69 11.49
N ASP A 88 13.17 15.96 11.79
CA ASP A 88 12.18 17.02 11.63
C ASP A 88 12.15 17.48 10.16
N HIS A 89 11.05 17.19 9.45
CA HIS A 89 10.88 17.58 8.06
C HIS A 89 10.69 19.09 7.82
N ALA A 90 10.25 19.84 8.83
CA ALA A 90 10.09 21.29 8.74
C ALA A 90 11.45 21.97 8.74
N THR A 91 12.27 21.72 9.76
CA THR A 91 13.61 22.29 9.87
C THR A 91 14.64 21.57 8.99
N GLY A 92 14.41 20.29 8.68
CA GLY A 92 15.33 19.43 7.96
C GLY A 92 16.50 18.94 8.80
N THR A 93 16.30 18.81 10.12
CA THR A 93 17.35 18.52 11.11
C THR A 93 17.07 17.23 11.89
N LEU A 94 18.13 16.63 12.44
CA LEU A 94 18.04 15.50 13.37
C LEU A 94 17.84 16.03 14.80
N VAL A 95 16.84 15.50 15.50
CA VAL A 95 16.50 15.93 16.87
C VAL A 95 16.62 14.77 17.88
N ARG A 96 16.27 15.02 19.14
CA ARG A 96 16.41 14.01 20.20
C ARG A 96 15.59 12.75 19.88
N PRO A 97 16.14 11.56 20.16
CA PRO A 97 15.43 10.32 19.90
C PRO A 97 14.26 10.12 20.86
N GLU A 98 13.31 9.31 20.43
CA GLU A 98 12.10 8.97 21.17
C GLU A 98 12.10 7.50 21.57
N TYR A 99 11.71 7.23 22.82
CA TYR A 99 11.53 5.86 23.29
C TYR A 99 10.16 5.33 22.84
N VAL A 100 10.16 4.32 21.98
CA VAL A 100 8.96 3.78 21.34
C VAL A 100 8.73 2.35 21.81
N ARG A 101 7.51 2.06 22.29
CA ARG A 101 7.04 0.71 22.63
C ARG A 101 6.09 0.23 21.54
N PRO A 102 6.26 -1.00 21.01
CA PRO A 102 5.30 -1.55 20.06
C PRO A 102 3.96 -1.83 20.74
N ARG A 103 2.88 -1.56 20.01
CA ARG A 103 1.50 -1.90 20.34
C ARG A 103 1.04 -3.09 19.50
N GLN A 104 -0.26 -3.35 19.45
CA GLN A 104 -0.84 -4.46 18.69
C GLN A 104 -0.47 -4.39 17.20
N PHE A 105 -0.50 -3.19 16.64
CA PHE A 105 -0.13 -2.93 15.25
C PHE A 105 1.06 -1.97 15.20
N VAL A 106 2.03 -2.29 14.36
CA VAL A 106 3.17 -1.42 14.05
C VAL A 106 3.11 -1.06 12.57
N ILE A 107 2.94 0.23 12.26
CA ILE A 107 2.97 0.74 10.88
C ILE A 107 4.32 1.41 10.67
N VAL A 108 5.08 0.87 9.72
CA VAL A 108 6.38 1.39 9.31
C VAL A 108 6.24 1.99 7.92
N GLU A 109 6.31 3.32 7.82
CA GLU A 109 6.23 4.02 6.54
C GLU A 109 7.56 4.65 6.14
N GLY A 110 7.82 4.79 4.83
CA GLY A 110 8.91 5.63 4.37
C GLY A 110 9.44 5.28 2.98
N LEU A 111 10.66 5.72 2.69
CA LEU A 111 11.29 5.60 1.37
C LEU A 111 11.93 4.23 1.13
N LEU A 112 12.56 3.64 2.14
CA LEU A 112 13.49 2.50 1.99
C LEU A 112 13.06 1.25 2.78
N GLY A 113 11.76 1.11 3.05
CA GLY A 113 11.23 0.06 3.92
C GLY A 113 11.40 -1.38 3.39
N PHE A 114 11.62 -1.61 2.10
CA PHE A 114 11.79 -2.96 1.52
C PHE A 114 13.17 -3.17 0.89
N THR A 115 14.14 -2.29 1.15
CA THR A 115 15.44 -2.30 0.49
C THR A 115 16.19 -3.62 0.68
N THR A 116 16.30 -4.12 1.92
CA THR A 116 17.08 -5.32 2.22
C THR A 116 16.21 -6.56 2.44
N PRO A 117 16.73 -7.78 2.19
CA PRO A 117 16.03 -9.02 2.52
C PRO A 117 15.67 -9.15 4.01
N ILE A 118 16.55 -8.65 4.89
CA ILE A 118 16.38 -8.70 6.35
C ILE A 118 15.20 -7.82 6.78
N MET A 119 15.00 -6.65 6.19
CA MET A 119 13.82 -5.85 6.49
C MET A 119 12.53 -6.58 6.09
N ARG A 120 12.55 -7.22 4.92
CA ARG A 120 11.36 -7.84 4.31
C ARG A 120 10.77 -9.02 5.09
N GLN A 121 11.55 -9.70 5.94
CA GLN A 121 11.07 -10.83 6.74
C GLN A 121 10.25 -10.42 7.98
N PHE A 122 10.38 -9.16 8.43
CA PHE A 122 9.74 -8.70 9.65
C PHE A 122 8.38 -8.04 9.43
N TYR A 123 7.95 -7.89 8.18
CA TYR A 123 6.62 -7.42 7.81
C TYR A 123 5.63 -8.58 7.67
N ASP A 124 4.44 -8.41 8.23
CA ASP A 124 3.30 -9.30 8.02
C ASP A 124 2.52 -8.95 6.74
N VAL A 125 2.52 -7.66 6.38
CA VAL A 125 1.90 -7.11 5.17
C VAL A 125 2.80 -6.01 4.60
N ARG A 126 3.03 -6.02 3.29
CA ARG A 126 3.86 -5.02 2.58
C ARG A 126 3.04 -4.31 1.52
N VAL A 127 2.88 -3.01 1.67
CA VAL A 127 2.14 -2.13 0.75
C VAL A 127 3.13 -1.20 0.06
N TYR A 128 3.02 -1.07 -1.26
CA TYR A 128 3.78 -0.10 -2.04
C TYR A 128 2.85 0.89 -2.74
N LEU A 129 3.09 2.19 -2.55
CA LEU A 129 2.38 3.27 -3.22
C LEU A 129 3.09 3.68 -4.52
N ALA A 130 2.40 3.49 -5.64
CA ALA A 130 2.89 3.76 -6.99
C ALA A 130 1.95 4.70 -7.77
N PRO A 131 1.70 5.94 -7.32
CA PRO A 131 0.97 6.90 -8.15
C PRO A 131 1.78 7.23 -9.42
N PRO A 132 1.12 7.63 -10.52
CA PRO A 132 1.80 8.15 -11.71
C PRO A 132 2.75 9.29 -11.36
N GLU A 133 3.91 9.32 -12.02
CA GLU A 133 4.98 10.28 -11.72
C GLU A 133 4.50 11.74 -11.83
N GLU A 134 3.76 12.07 -12.89
CA GLU A 134 3.23 13.43 -13.09
C GLU A 134 2.32 13.88 -11.94
N MET A 135 1.39 13.01 -11.53
CA MET A 135 0.50 13.26 -10.39
C MET A 135 1.29 13.43 -9.09
N ARG A 136 2.27 12.57 -8.85
CA ARG A 136 3.14 12.66 -7.67
C ARG A 136 3.91 13.97 -7.62
N ARG A 137 4.43 14.44 -8.77
CA ARG A 137 5.12 15.75 -8.89
C ARG A 137 4.17 16.88 -8.53
N GLN A 138 2.93 16.87 -9.06
CA GLN A 138 1.91 17.86 -8.74
C GLN A 138 1.56 17.88 -7.25
N TRP A 139 1.37 16.71 -6.62
CA TRP A 139 1.13 16.61 -5.19
C TRP A 139 2.31 17.12 -4.36
N LYS A 140 3.54 16.84 -4.78
CA LYS A 140 4.74 17.34 -4.10
C LYS A 140 4.84 18.85 -4.19
N ILE A 141 4.64 19.44 -5.38
CA ILE A 141 4.63 20.90 -5.58
C ILE A 141 3.56 21.52 -4.68
N LYS A 142 2.31 21.06 -4.79
CA LYS A 142 1.18 21.59 -3.99
C LYS A 142 1.46 21.51 -2.48
N ARG A 143 1.98 20.38 -1.99
CA ARG A 143 2.28 20.19 -0.57
C ARG A 143 3.44 21.08 -0.10
N ASP A 144 4.56 21.08 -0.81
CA ASP A 144 5.79 21.71 -0.36
C ASP A 144 5.73 23.24 -0.50
N THR A 145 5.00 23.77 -1.49
CA THR A 145 4.75 25.22 -1.60
C THR A 145 3.74 25.72 -0.56
N THR A 146 2.71 24.94 -0.25
CA THR A 146 1.66 25.37 0.70
C THR A 146 2.06 25.16 2.16
N LYS A 147 2.71 24.03 2.49
CA LYS A 147 2.96 23.62 3.89
C LYS A 147 4.39 23.84 4.37
N ARG A 148 5.35 24.01 3.45
CA ARG A 148 6.78 24.04 3.79
C ARG A 148 7.51 25.29 3.27
N GLY A 149 6.81 26.20 2.58
CA GLY A 149 7.34 27.49 2.14
C GLY A 149 8.34 27.42 0.99
N TYR A 150 8.43 26.31 0.26
CA TYR A 150 9.30 26.18 -0.91
C TYR A 150 8.70 26.89 -2.14
N THR A 151 9.54 27.34 -3.06
CA THR A 151 9.09 27.74 -4.40
C THR A 151 8.92 26.54 -5.32
N THR A 152 8.11 26.67 -6.37
CA THR A 152 7.91 25.60 -7.35
C THR A 152 9.23 25.18 -8.00
N GLU A 153 10.11 26.13 -8.32
CA GLU A 153 11.42 25.87 -8.94
C GLU A 153 12.32 25.05 -8.03
N GLN A 154 12.32 25.34 -6.73
CA GLN A 154 13.09 24.57 -5.74
C GLN A 154 12.62 23.12 -5.68
N VAL A 155 11.30 22.90 -5.71
CA VAL A 155 10.70 21.55 -5.67
C VAL A 155 11.01 20.78 -6.95
N LEU A 156 10.94 21.43 -8.12
CA LEU A 156 11.26 20.81 -9.41
C LEU A 156 12.73 20.41 -9.50
N LYS A 157 13.64 21.30 -9.09
CA LYS A 157 15.08 21.00 -9.04
C LYS A 157 15.37 19.82 -8.11
N GLU A 158 14.73 19.79 -6.94
CA GLU A 158 14.90 18.67 -6.00
C GLU A 158 14.40 17.34 -6.59
N LEU A 159 13.26 17.37 -7.31
CA LEU A 159 12.72 16.20 -8.00
C LEU A 159 13.69 15.66 -9.06
N GLU A 160 14.24 16.53 -9.89
CA GLU A 160 15.22 16.16 -10.93
C GLU A 160 16.49 15.56 -10.34
N CYS A 161 17.04 16.16 -9.28
CA CYS A 161 18.22 15.63 -8.60
C CYS A 161 17.98 14.25 -7.96
N ARG A 162 16.73 13.96 -7.54
CA ARG A 162 16.36 12.69 -6.88
C ARG A 162 15.97 11.59 -7.85
N GLU A 163 15.68 11.91 -9.11
CA GLU A 163 15.15 10.95 -10.09
C GLU A 163 16.05 9.72 -10.31
N PRO A 164 17.39 9.84 -10.45
CA PRO A 164 18.27 8.68 -10.57
C PRO A 164 18.16 7.74 -9.35
N ASP A 165 18.20 8.29 -8.15
CA ASP A 165 18.10 7.49 -6.92
C ASP A 165 16.68 6.92 -6.72
N SER A 166 15.63 7.63 -7.16
CA SER A 166 14.26 7.10 -7.13
C SER A 166 14.13 5.88 -8.05
N ARG A 167 14.68 5.96 -9.27
CA ARG A 167 14.75 4.85 -10.22
C ARG A 167 15.55 3.67 -9.66
N ASP A 168 16.66 3.92 -8.99
CA ASP A 168 17.61 2.87 -8.60
C ASP A 168 17.32 2.25 -7.23
N PHE A 169 16.73 3.01 -6.30
CA PHE A 169 16.52 2.56 -4.91
C PHE A 169 15.07 2.53 -4.47
N ILE A 170 14.18 3.36 -5.03
CA ILE A 170 12.77 3.44 -4.58
C ILE A 170 11.88 2.52 -5.41
N ARG A 171 11.79 2.76 -6.72
CA ARG A 171 10.90 2.01 -7.64
C ARG A 171 11.13 0.49 -7.63
N PRO A 172 12.37 -0.02 -7.52
CA PRO A 172 12.63 -1.46 -7.48
C PRO A 172 11.97 -2.18 -6.30
N GLN A 173 11.66 -1.47 -5.22
CA GLN A 173 11.01 -2.03 -4.04
C GLN A 173 9.57 -2.50 -4.30
N LYS A 174 8.91 -1.99 -5.35
CA LYS A 174 7.57 -2.43 -5.79
C LYS A 174 7.48 -3.95 -5.91
N ARG A 175 8.51 -4.63 -6.43
CA ARG A 175 8.55 -6.08 -6.66
C ARG A 175 8.41 -6.94 -5.38
N PHE A 176 8.59 -6.33 -4.21
CA PHE A 176 8.56 -7.00 -2.91
C PHE A 176 7.27 -6.75 -2.12
N ALA A 177 6.40 -5.86 -2.60
CA ALA A 177 5.11 -5.60 -1.98
C ALA A 177 4.15 -6.78 -2.16
N ASP A 178 3.25 -6.97 -1.21
CA ASP A 178 2.10 -7.86 -1.31
C ASP A 178 0.92 -7.16 -2.00
N ILE A 179 0.78 -5.85 -1.75
CA ILE A 179 -0.24 -5.00 -2.36
C ILE A 179 0.45 -3.78 -2.99
N VAL A 180 0.16 -3.49 -4.26
CA VAL A 180 0.56 -2.22 -4.90
C VAL A 180 -0.67 -1.35 -5.10
N VAL A 181 -0.61 -0.12 -4.62
CA VAL A 181 -1.70 0.85 -4.70
C VAL A 181 -1.31 1.95 -5.69
N THR A 182 -2.15 2.16 -6.70
CA THR A 182 -1.96 3.20 -7.71
C THR A 182 -3.24 4.02 -7.84
N PHE A 183 -3.26 5.19 -7.21
CA PHE A 183 -4.27 6.20 -7.50
C PHE A 183 -3.95 6.88 -8.83
N HIS A 184 -4.95 7.09 -9.67
CA HIS A 184 -4.78 7.75 -10.97
C HIS A 184 -6.02 8.54 -11.36
N GLU A 185 -5.85 9.47 -12.29
CA GLU A 185 -6.98 10.25 -12.81
C GLU A 185 -7.94 9.34 -13.60
N PRO A 186 -9.25 9.62 -13.58
CA PRO A 186 -10.20 9.02 -14.50
C PRO A 186 -9.78 9.29 -15.95
N LYS A 187 -10.08 8.37 -16.87
CA LYS A 187 -9.84 8.59 -18.30
C LYS A 187 -11.00 9.42 -18.89
N GLY A 188 -10.71 10.53 -19.57
CA GLY A 188 -11.70 11.34 -20.30
C GLY A 188 -11.67 12.84 -19.95
N ASP A 189 -12.69 13.59 -20.40
CA ASP A 189 -12.86 15.04 -20.20
C ASP A 189 -13.44 15.41 -18.81
N SER A 190 -13.43 14.48 -17.84
CA SER A 190 -13.87 14.77 -16.48
C SER A 190 -13.06 15.95 -15.90
N PRO A 191 -13.72 16.90 -15.21
CA PRO A 191 -13.06 18.13 -14.79
C PRO A 191 -11.77 17.82 -14.03
N LYS A 192 -10.66 18.34 -14.54
CA LYS A 192 -9.30 18.23 -14.00
C LYS A 192 -9.14 19.07 -12.72
N GLU A 193 -10.11 19.01 -11.82
CA GLU A 193 -9.94 19.52 -10.47
C GLU A 193 -9.00 18.57 -9.75
N ALA A 194 -7.73 18.96 -9.68
CA ALA A 194 -6.65 18.20 -9.08
C ALA A 194 -7.02 17.72 -7.66
N GLY A 195 -7.47 16.47 -7.57
CA GLY A 195 -7.54 15.69 -6.33
C GLY A 195 -8.90 15.08 -5.96
N GLY A 196 -10.02 15.49 -6.57
CA GLY A 196 -11.36 15.11 -6.08
C GLY A 196 -11.71 13.61 -6.22
N ASN A 197 -11.71 13.11 -7.46
CA ASN A 197 -12.26 11.81 -7.82
C ASN A 197 -11.19 10.94 -8.49
N LEU A 198 -10.21 10.48 -7.73
CA LEU A 198 -9.18 9.59 -8.25
C LEU A 198 -9.70 8.16 -8.28
N ASN A 199 -9.43 7.46 -9.37
CA ASN A 199 -9.58 6.01 -9.43
C ASN A 199 -8.42 5.38 -8.65
N VAL A 200 -8.61 4.16 -8.16
CA VAL A 200 -7.51 3.34 -7.63
C VAL A 200 -7.43 2.03 -8.38
N ARG A 201 -6.21 1.61 -8.69
CA ARG A 201 -5.88 0.24 -9.06
C ARG A 201 -5.07 -0.38 -7.94
N LEU A 202 -5.57 -1.49 -7.41
CA LEU A 202 -4.88 -2.33 -6.44
C LEU A 202 -4.37 -3.58 -7.17
N VAL A 203 -3.07 -3.82 -7.07
CA VAL A 203 -2.45 -5.08 -7.50
C VAL A 203 -2.32 -5.97 -6.28
N LEU A 204 -3.10 -7.04 -6.25
CA LEU A 204 -3.17 -8.00 -5.15
C LEU A 204 -2.34 -9.23 -5.53
N ARG A 205 -1.22 -9.43 -4.86
CA ARG A 205 -0.29 -10.52 -5.18
C ARG A 205 -0.56 -11.74 -4.30
N PRO A 206 -0.45 -12.97 -4.83
CA PRO A 206 -0.70 -14.20 -4.09
C PRO A 206 0.39 -14.53 -3.05
N THR A 207 1.17 -13.55 -2.61
CA THR A 207 2.13 -13.64 -1.51
C THR A 207 1.45 -13.60 -0.14
N ILE A 208 0.22 -13.06 -0.08
CA ILE A 208 -0.68 -13.15 1.07
C ILE A 208 -2.08 -13.57 0.60
N PRO A 209 -2.87 -14.23 1.45
CA PRO A 209 -4.24 -14.59 1.09
C PRO A 209 -5.16 -13.36 1.14
N HIS A 210 -5.82 -13.08 0.02
CA HIS A 210 -6.80 -12.01 -0.13
C HIS A 210 -8.23 -12.48 0.20
N PRO A 211 -9.13 -11.58 0.64
CA PRO A 211 -10.55 -11.91 0.74
C PRO A 211 -11.06 -12.33 -0.64
N ASP A 212 -12.06 -13.20 -0.67
CA ASP A 212 -12.81 -13.38 -1.90
C ASP A 212 -13.51 -12.06 -2.22
N LEU A 213 -13.29 -11.53 -3.42
CA LEU A 213 -13.87 -10.26 -3.89
C LEU A 213 -14.78 -10.49 -5.10
N SER A 214 -15.02 -11.75 -5.49
CA SER A 214 -15.78 -12.03 -6.71
C SER A 214 -17.24 -11.58 -6.60
N TYR A 215 -17.81 -11.57 -5.40
CA TYR A 215 -19.18 -11.12 -5.15
C TYR A 215 -19.36 -9.60 -5.38
N LEU A 216 -18.27 -8.83 -5.39
CA LEU A 216 -18.31 -7.38 -5.67
C LEU A 216 -18.38 -7.07 -7.16
N VAL A 217 -18.23 -8.10 -7.97
CA VAL A 217 -18.13 -8.05 -9.42
C VAL A 217 -19.25 -8.92 -9.95
N ASP A 218 -20.45 -8.75 -9.41
CA ASP A 218 -21.63 -9.35 -10.00
C ASP A 218 -21.78 -8.77 -11.42
N SER A 219 -21.79 -9.67 -12.39
CA SER A 219 -21.76 -9.41 -13.83
C SER A 219 -22.98 -8.64 -14.36
N ASP A 220 -23.92 -8.27 -13.50
CA ASP A 220 -25.18 -7.61 -13.85
C ASP A 220 -25.12 -6.08 -13.80
N HIS A 221 -24.02 -5.48 -13.30
CA HIS A 221 -23.86 -4.03 -13.19
C HIS A 221 -22.54 -3.54 -13.84
N PRO A 222 -22.47 -3.43 -15.18
CA PRO A 222 -21.29 -2.90 -15.89
C PRO A 222 -20.90 -1.46 -15.48
N ASP A 223 -21.82 -0.70 -14.89
CA ASP A 223 -21.62 0.67 -14.38
C ASP A 223 -21.34 0.73 -12.86
N SER A 224 -20.98 -0.39 -12.21
CA SER A 224 -20.72 -0.41 -10.76
C SER A 224 -19.51 0.41 -10.32
N GLY A 225 -18.63 0.79 -11.26
CA GLY A 225 -17.37 1.47 -10.95
C GLY A 225 -16.32 0.57 -10.27
N VAL A 226 -16.61 -0.73 -10.07
CA VAL A 226 -15.71 -1.70 -9.42
C VAL A 226 -15.43 -2.86 -10.38
N ARG A 227 -14.16 -3.19 -10.60
CA ARG A 227 -13.76 -4.27 -11.53
C ARG A 227 -12.64 -5.12 -10.94
N LEU A 228 -12.82 -6.43 -10.92
CA LEU A 228 -11.77 -7.40 -10.62
C LEU A 228 -11.32 -8.10 -11.89
N LYS A 229 -10.02 -8.11 -12.17
CA LYS A 229 -9.44 -8.75 -13.35
C LYS A 229 -8.20 -9.55 -12.98
N LEU A 230 -8.14 -10.78 -13.46
CA LEU A 230 -6.90 -11.56 -13.45
C LEU A 230 -5.92 -10.98 -14.48
N GLY A 231 -4.65 -10.89 -14.12
CA GLY A 231 -3.62 -10.52 -15.07
C GLY A 231 -2.21 -10.79 -14.57
N ARG A 232 -1.23 -10.04 -15.11
CA ARG A 232 0.17 -10.15 -14.71
C ARG A 232 0.77 -8.79 -14.37
N ASP A 233 1.48 -8.71 -13.25
CA ASP A 233 2.34 -7.58 -12.87
C ASP A 233 3.78 -8.09 -12.77
N GLU A 234 4.69 -7.49 -13.54
CA GLU A 234 6.10 -7.93 -13.64
C GLU A 234 6.27 -9.43 -13.93
N GLY A 235 5.37 -9.97 -14.76
CA GLY A 235 5.36 -11.39 -15.18
C GLY A 235 4.70 -12.36 -14.18
N ARG A 236 4.31 -11.91 -12.99
CA ARG A 236 3.66 -12.73 -11.95
C ARG A 236 2.14 -12.64 -12.03
N PRO A 237 1.39 -13.74 -11.81
CA PRO A 237 -0.07 -13.71 -11.75
C PRO A 237 -0.54 -12.88 -10.56
N VAL A 238 -1.53 -12.01 -10.79
CA VAL A 238 -2.10 -11.10 -9.80
C VAL A 238 -3.59 -10.88 -10.06
N ASP A 239 -4.31 -10.47 -9.02
CA ASP A 239 -5.63 -9.87 -9.16
C ASP A 239 -5.51 -8.35 -9.21
N PHE A 240 -6.14 -7.74 -10.19
CA PHE A 240 -6.31 -6.29 -10.30
C PHE A 240 -7.70 -5.92 -9.82
N LEU A 241 -7.80 -5.18 -8.72
CA LEU A 241 -9.03 -4.52 -8.29
C LEU A 241 -8.96 -3.05 -8.71
N GLU A 242 -9.86 -2.63 -9.59
CA GLU A 242 -10.01 -1.24 -10.02
C GLU A 242 -11.30 -0.66 -9.44
N ILE A 243 -11.22 0.54 -8.87
CA ILE A 243 -12.36 1.27 -8.30
C ILE A 243 -12.31 2.68 -8.86
N ASP A 244 -13.41 3.11 -9.47
CA ASP A 244 -13.53 4.44 -10.04
C ASP A 244 -13.81 5.49 -8.97
N GLY A 245 -13.31 6.71 -9.20
CA GLY A 245 -13.46 7.84 -8.29
C GLY A 245 -14.90 8.31 -8.11
N ASP A 246 -15.76 8.03 -9.08
CA ASP A 246 -17.18 8.36 -9.12
C ASP A 246 -18.07 7.13 -8.87
N VAL A 247 -17.52 6.06 -8.29
CA VAL A 247 -18.30 4.90 -7.84
C VAL A 247 -19.53 5.36 -7.06
N ALA A 248 -20.70 4.90 -7.49
CA ALA A 248 -21.96 5.27 -6.84
C ALA A 248 -21.88 4.92 -5.34
N SER A 249 -22.29 5.85 -4.47
CA SER A 249 -22.15 5.71 -3.02
C SER A 249 -22.73 4.39 -2.49
N GLN A 250 -23.80 3.88 -3.10
CA GLN A 250 -24.41 2.59 -2.76
C GLN A 250 -23.45 1.41 -2.97
N HIS A 251 -22.74 1.33 -4.11
CA HIS A 251 -21.77 0.27 -4.38
C HIS A 251 -20.51 0.40 -3.53
N ALA A 252 -20.08 1.62 -3.23
CA ALA A 252 -18.99 1.85 -2.28
C ALA A 252 -19.37 1.32 -0.89
N ILE A 253 -20.57 1.63 -0.41
CA ILE A 253 -21.10 1.14 0.88
C ILE A 253 -21.20 -0.39 0.88
N GLU A 254 -21.66 -1.02 -0.20
CA GLU A 254 -21.70 -2.49 -0.32
C GLU A 254 -20.31 -3.12 -0.23
N LEU A 255 -19.32 -2.51 -0.89
CA LEU A 255 -17.93 -2.93 -0.86
C LEU A 255 -17.31 -2.79 0.54
N GLU A 256 -17.54 -1.66 1.18
CA GLU A 256 -17.13 -1.39 2.55
C GLU A 256 -17.78 -2.39 3.53
N ASN A 257 -19.11 -2.57 3.43
CA ASN A 257 -19.87 -3.50 4.27
C ASN A 257 -19.41 -4.94 4.11
N ALA A 258 -19.10 -5.36 2.90
CA ALA A 258 -18.70 -6.75 2.68
C ALA A 258 -17.29 -7.03 3.21
N ILE A 259 -16.36 -6.09 3.09
CA ILE A 259 -15.07 -6.18 3.81
C ILE A 259 -15.31 -6.18 5.32
N TRP A 260 -16.25 -5.37 5.81
CA TRP A 260 -16.62 -5.29 7.23
C TRP A 260 -17.23 -6.58 7.79
N GLN A 261 -18.09 -7.26 7.04
CA GLN A 261 -18.71 -8.52 7.48
C GLN A 261 -17.68 -9.61 7.80
N HIS A 262 -16.48 -9.51 7.21
CA HIS A 262 -15.37 -10.42 7.51
C HIS A 262 -14.50 -9.97 8.70
N LEU A 263 -14.87 -8.89 9.40
CA LEU A 263 -14.16 -8.29 10.54
C LEU A 263 -15.08 -8.12 11.77
N PRO A 264 -15.63 -9.23 12.32
CA PRO A 264 -16.74 -9.17 13.28
C PRO A 264 -16.41 -8.54 14.64
N ASP A 265 -15.13 -8.44 15.01
CA ASP A 265 -14.69 -7.93 16.33
C ASP A 265 -14.26 -6.46 16.32
N LEU A 266 -14.27 -5.79 15.16
CA LEU A 266 -14.04 -4.35 15.12
C LEU A 266 -15.33 -3.59 15.44
N ARG A 267 -15.21 -2.56 16.28
CA ARG A 267 -16.30 -1.58 16.43
C ARG A 267 -16.62 -1.02 15.04
N PRO A 268 -17.91 -0.85 14.69
CA PRO A 268 -18.28 -0.16 13.47
C PRO A 268 -17.54 1.17 13.42
N VAL A 269 -16.63 1.29 12.47
CA VAL A 269 -15.96 2.54 12.16
C VAL A 269 -17.00 3.39 11.45
N GLY A 270 -17.32 4.57 11.98
CA GLY A 270 -18.27 5.46 11.30
C GLY A 270 -17.76 5.83 9.92
N ASP A 271 -18.67 6.03 8.96
CA ASP A 271 -18.39 6.46 7.58
C ASP A 271 -17.51 7.73 7.54
N ASP A 272 -17.49 8.51 8.62
CA ASP A 272 -16.72 9.73 8.79
C ASP A 272 -15.22 9.52 9.13
N GLN A 273 -14.77 8.27 9.28
CA GLN A 273 -13.40 7.94 9.73
C GLN A 273 -12.48 7.37 8.63
N ILE A 274 -13.04 6.87 7.53
CA ILE A 274 -12.29 6.30 6.38
C ILE A 274 -12.45 7.16 5.10
N GLY A 275 -11.57 6.97 4.13
CA GLY A 275 -11.62 7.68 2.84
C GLY A 275 -11.31 9.17 2.91
N ASN A 276 -11.01 9.70 4.09
CA ASN A 276 -10.78 11.12 4.29
C ASN A 276 -9.36 11.51 3.93
N TYR A 277 -9.23 12.65 3.25
CA TYR A 277 -7.94 13.28 2.97
C TYR A 277 -8.06 14.81 3.06
N LEU A 278 -6.91 15.47 3.24
CA LEU A 278 -6.84 16.92 3.26
C LEU A 278 -6.40 17.43 1.90
N ASP A 279 -7.26 18.22 1.28
CA ASP A 279 -6.91 19.05 0.13
C ASP A 279 -6.76 20.50 0.59
N ARG A 280 -5.53 21.00 0.66
CA ARG A 280 -5.19 22.28 1.30
C ARG A 280 -5.67 22.30 2.77
N ALA A 281 -6.78 22.99 3.05
CA ALA A 281 -7.41 23.10 4.37
C ALA A 281 -8.80 22.43 4.41
N GLU A 282 -9.27 21.87 3.30
CA GLU A 282 -10.58 21.25 3.20
C GLU A 282 -10.46 19.74 3.40
N LYS A 283 -11.32 19.20 4.27
CA LYS A 283 -11.49 17.75 4.42
C LYS A 283 -12.37 17.26 3.27
N LYS A 284 -11.84 16.35 2.46
CA LYS A 284 -12.55 15.68 1.36
C LYS A 284 -12.63 14.18 1.63
N HIS A 285 -13.55 13.51 0.95
CA HIS A 285 -13.76 12.08 1.03
C HIS A 285 -13.52 11.43 -0.33
N SER A 286 -13.00 10.19 -0.35
CA SER A 286 -12.76 9.38 -1.54
C SER A 286 -13.07 7.92 -1.23
N SER A 287 -14.07 7.37 -1.91
CA SER A 287 -14.47 5.96 -1.75
C SER A 287 -13.36 4.99 -2.17
N PRO A 288 -12.61 5.20 -3.28
CA PRO A 288 -11.44 4.37 -3.59
C PRO A 288 -10.37 4.36 -2.49
N LEU A 289 -10.17 5.49 -1.81
CA LEU A 289 -9.27 5.57 -0.65
C LEU A 289 -9.84 4.80 0.56
N ALA A 290 -11.14 4.92 0.83
CA ALA A 290 -11.82 4.22 1.91
C ALA A 290 -11.65 2.70 1.78
N VAL A 291 -11.98 2.17 0.59
CA VAL A 291 -11.83 0.75 0.29
C VAL A 291 -10.38 0.29 0.39
N THR A 292 -9.44 1.10 -0.10
CA THR A 292 -8.01 0.78 0.03
C THR A 292 -7.59 0.66 1.50
N GLN A 293 -8.05 1.58 2.36
CA GLN A 293 -7.76 1.55 3.80
C GLN A 293 -8.41 0.35 4.48
N LEU A 294 -9.67 0.02 4.14
CA LEU A 294 -10.36 -1.15 4.68
C LEU A 294 -9.69 -2.46 4.26
N LEU A 295 -9.32 -2.61 2.99
CA LEU A 295 -8.67 -3.82 2.50
C LEU A 295 -7.32 -4.06 3.18
N ILE A 296 -6.50 -3.00 3.36
CA ILE A 296 -5.25 -3.12 4.10
C ILE A 296 -5.53 -3.50 5.56
N THR A 297 -6.53 -2.87 6.20
CA THR A 297 -6.93 -3.18 7.58
C THR A 297 -7.38 -4.63 7.72
N TYR A 298 -8.15 -5.15 6.77
CA TYR A 298 -8.58 -6.55 6.73
C TYR A 298 -7.38 -7.51 6.85
N HIS A 299 -6.32 -7.24 6.09
CA HIS A 299 -5.11 -8.07 6.15
C HIS A 299 -4.40 -8.02 7.50
N LEU A 300 -4.41 -6.87 8.19
CA LEU A 300 -3.82 -6.73 9.53
C LEU A 300 -4.60 -7.50 10.59
N LEU A 301 -5.92 -7.36 10.58
CA LEU A 301 -6.80 -7.99 11.58
C LEU A 301 -6.88 -9.49 11.42
N ARG A 302 -6.90 -9.97 10.18
CA ARG A 302 -6.86 -11.41 9.92
C ARG A 302 -5.60 -12.06 10.49
N LYS A 303 -4.45 -11.39 10.36
CA LYS A 303 -3.19 -11.84 10.96
C LYS A 303 -3.23 -11.79 12.49
N TYR A 304 -3.91 -10.80 13.05
CA TYR A 304 -4.09 -10.65 14.50
C TYR A 304 -4.96 -11.77 15.09
N SER A 305 -6.12 -12.03 14.49
CA SER A 305 -7.12 -12.97 15.01
C SER A 305 -6.87 -14.45 14.65
N ASP A 306 -5.75 -14.77 13.98
CA ASP A 306 -5.43 -16.11 13.46
C ASP A 306 -6.61 -16.77 12.70
N LEU A 307 -7.37 -15.94 11.97
CA LEU A 307 -8.56 -16.36 11.23
C LEU A 307 -8.14 -17.13 9.98
N SER A 308 -7.81 -18.40 10.20
CA SER A 308 -7.49 -19.41 9.19
C SER A 308 -8.71 -19.98 8.48
N GLN A 309 -9.93 -19.57 8.84
CA GLN A 309 -11.20 -20.16 8.38
C GLN A 309 -12.12 -19.25 7.55
N LEU A 310 -11.70 -18.04 7.19
CA LEU A 310 -12.47 -17.22 6.25
C LEU A 310 -12.39 -17.82 4.83
N PRO A 311 -13.48 -17.80 4.04
CA PRO A 311 -13.44 -18.27 2.66
C PRO A 311 -12.39 -17.48 1.88
N PHE A 312 -11.39 -18.19 1.36
CA PHE A 312 -10.35 -17.59 0.52
C PHE A 312 -10.83 -17.56 -0.91
N ALA A 313 -10.48 -16.50 -1.65
CA ALA A 313 -10.17 -16.71 -3.05
C ALA A 313 -9.01 -17.71 -3.08
N PRO A 314 -9.16 -18.92 -3.66
CA PRO A 314 -8.05 -19.86 -3.76
C PRO A 314 -6.86 -19.16 -4.45
N PRO A 315 -5.60 -19.57 -4.20
CA PRO A 315 -4.39 -18.94 -4.77
C PRO A 315 -4.43 -18.78 -6.30
N ALA A 316 -5.36 -19.51 -6.92
CA ALA A 316 -5.71 -19.46 -8.30
C ALA A 316 -7.21 -19.81 -8.51
N ALA A 317 -8.13 -18.84 -8.52
CA ALA A 317 -9.25 -18.91 -9.48
C ALA A 317 -8.74 -19.14 -10.93
N ALA A 318 -7.44 -18.91 -11.13
CA ALA A 318 -6.58 -19.25 -12.25
C ALA A 318 -6.19 -20.75 -12.44
N LEU A 319 -6.40 -21.70 -11.51
CA LEU A 319 -6.09 -23.13 -11.76
C LEU A 319 -7.34 -23.91 -12.22
N SER A 320 -8.53 -23.50 -11.79
CA SER A 320 -9.79 -24.15 -12.14
C SER A 320 -10.22 -23.91 -13.60
N ARG A 321 -9.92 -22.74 -14.19
CA ARG A 321 -10.22 -22.46 -15.60
C ARG A 321 -9.28 -23.12 -16.61
N LEU A 322 -8.18 -23.73 -16.14
CA LEU A 322 -7.32 -24.60 -16.94
C LEU A 322 -7.88 -26.03 -17.08
N GLY A 323 -8.89 -26.40 -16.28
CA GLY A 323 -9.62 -27.66 -16.44
C GLY A 323 -10.86 -27.59 -17.32
N SER A 324 -11.31 -26.38 -17.70
CA SER A 324 -12.55 -26.16 -18.46
C SER A 324 -12.35 -25.70 -19.90
N MET A 325 -11.14 -25.80 -20.45
CA MET A 325 -10.96 -25.77 -21.91
C MET A 325 -11.23 -27.18 -22.46
N PRO A 326 -12.03 -27.32 -23.54
CA PRO A 326 -12.35 -28.62 -24.10
C PRO A 326 -11.08 -29.25 -24.67
N THR A 327 -10.59 -30.34 -24.06
CA THR A 327 -9.62 -31.22 -24.71
C THR A 327 -10.37 -32.16 -25.66
N PRO A 328 -9.70 -32.59 -26.75
CA PRO A 328 -10.28 -32.68 -28.08
C PRO A 328 -11.31 -33.79 -28.21
N LEU A 329 -12.22 -33.64 -29.18
CA LEU A 329 -13.04 -34.71 -29.72
C LEU A 329 -12.16 -35.96 -29.93
N SER A 330 -12.37 -36.95 -29.06
CA SER A 330 -11.85 -38.30 -29.23
C SER A 330 -12.48 -38.92 -30.47
N LEU A 331 -11.72 -39.74 -31.20
CA LEU A 331 -12.05 -41.15 -31.48
C LEU A 331 -11.15 -41.67 -32.60
N SER A 332 -10.01 -42.23 -32.21
CA SER A 332 -9.45 -43.37 -32.92
C SER A 332 -10.41 -44.55 -32.73
N HIS A 333 -11.24 -44.80 -33.74
CA HIS A 333 -11.94 -46.07 -33.90
C HIS A 333 -11.43 -46.76 -35.17
N MET A 334 -11.30 -48.09 -35.05
CA MET A 334 -11.02 -49.09 -36.08
C MET A 334 -9.55 -49.22 -36.49
N GLY A 335 -8.89 -50.37 -36.38
CA GLY A 335 -9.33 -51.68 -35.95
C GLY A 335 -8.12 -52.64 -35.91
N ALA A 336 -8.24 -53.67 -35.10
CA ALA A 336 -7.37 -54.84 -35.17
C ALA A 336 -7.62 -55.60 -36.48
N ALA A 337 -6.56 -56.07 -37.16
CA ALA A 337 -6.41 -57.48 -37.57
C ALA A 337 -5.26 -57.70 -38.57
N ASN A 338 -4.45 -58.72 -38.27
CA ASN A 338 -3.91 -59.73 -39.19
C ASN A 338 -2.80 -59.42 -40.21
N SER A 339 -1.62 -59.96 -39.88
CA SER A 339 -0.91 -60.99 -40.66
C SER A 339 -0.92 -60.90 -42.19
N ARG A 340 0.19 -60.47 -42.79
CA ARG A 340 1.21 -61.27 -43.50
C ARG A 340 2.18 -60.36 -44.24
#